data_AF-A0A7H4MLY4-F1
#
_entry.id   AF-A0A7H4MLY4-F1
#
_cell.length_a   1.000
_cell.length_b   1.000
_cell.length_c   1.000
_cell.angle_alpha   90.00
_cell.angle_beta   90.00
_cell.angle_gamma   90.00
#
_symmetry.space_group_name_H-M   'P 1'
#
loop_
_entity.id
_entity.type
_entity.pdbx_description
1 polymer ?
#
loop_
_entity_poly.entity_id
_entity_poly.type
_entity_poly.pdbx_seq_one_letter_code
_entity_poly.pdbx_strand_id
1 'polypeptide(L)'
;MKVRIQLFISTMVVMMRSGRCLPPSSALFISTHVIRSRPERQVYQGHPWLLGSAWAFGVETATHALRLMGSGLFDRHPDLQLVLGHLGEGLPALIWRIDHRVENEPRGYPCSHSFQHYFSHNFHVTTSGNFRSSALQVALQELGIERIMFSTDFPFEEMQWASDWFDTLPLSENDKLKISRHNALNLFNLPH
;
A
#
# COMPACT_ATOMS: atom_id res chain seq x y z
N MET A 1 -7.57 6.64 28.19
CA MET A 1 -7.64 5.20 27.85
C MET A 1 -6.36 4.88 27.10
N LYS A 2 -5.34 4.27 27.73
CA LYS A 2 -4.07 3.98 27.06
C LYS A 2 -4.27 2.80 26.13
N VAL A 3 -4.34 3.07 24.83
CA VAL A 3 -4.46 2.05 23.79
C VAL A 3 -3.16 1.26 23.74
N ARG A 4 -3.13 0.09 24.40
CA ARG A 4 -2.12 -0.94 24.16
C ARG A 4 -2.62 -1.82 23.02
N ILE A 5 -2.41 -1.39 21.78
CA ILE A 5 -2.51 -2.28 20.62
C ILE A 5 -1.12 -2.86 20.41
N GLN A 6 -1.01 -4.16 20.65
CA GLN A 6 0.19 -4.94 20.36
C GLN A 6 0.30 -5.06 18.84
N LEU A 7 1.02 -4.12 18.21
CA LEU A 7 1.27 -4.10 16.77
C LEU A 7 2.16 -5.27 16.38
N PHE A 8 1.59 -6.26 15.71
CA PHE A 8 2.31 -7.33 15.01
C PHE A 8 2.03 -7.22 13.50
N ILE A 9 2.42 -6.11 12.88
CA ILE A 9 2.47 -6.00 11.41
C ILE A 9 3.70 -5.16 11.01
N SER A 10 4.90 -5.67 11.30
CA SER A 10 6.16 -5.04 10.82
C SER A 10 6.80 -5.79 9.67
N THR A 11 6.48 -7.07 9.44
CA THR A 11 7.10 -7.82 8.33
C THR A 11 6.26 -9.05 8.01
N MET A 12 5.23 -8.93 7.15
CA MET A 12 4.67 -10.13 6.52
C MET A 12 5.55 -10.53 5.33
N VAL A 13 6.44 -11.48 5.60
CA VAL A 13 7.18 -12.25 4.59
C VAL A 13 6.18 -13.01 3.72
N VAL A 14 6.26 -12.81 2.40
CA VAL A 14 5.59 -13.66 1.43
C VAL A 14 6.24 -15.05 1.48
N MET A 15 5.63 -15.99 2.19
CA MET A 15 5.98 -17.40 2.08
C MET A 15 5.21 -17.97 0.87
N MET A 16 5.80 -17.92 -0.34
CA MET A 16 5.36 -18.81 -1.42
C MET A 16 5.69 -20.24 -0.98
N ARG A 17 4.76 -20.95 -0.35
CA ARG A 17 4.86 -22.40 -0.25
C ARG A 17 4.54 -22.96 -1.63
N SER A 18 5.56 -23.55 -2.25
CA SER A 18 5.46 -24.38 -3.45
C SER A 18 4.19 -25.24 -3.44
N GLY A 19 3.28 -24.95 -4.38
CA GLY A 19 2.36 -25.96 -4.91
C GLY A 19 0.96 -26.11 -4.29
N ARG A 20 0.40 -25.15 -3.55
CA ARG A 20 -1.04 -25.17 -3.21
C ARG A 20 -1.68 -23.80 -3.38
N CYS A 21 -2.83 -23.77 -4.06
CA CYS A 21 -3.69 -22.60 -4.17
C CYS A 21 -3.91 -21.98 -2.79
N LEU A 22 -3.68 -20.68 -2.72
CA LEU A 22 -4.00 -19.83 -1.59
C LEU A 22 -5.51 -19.93 -1.27
N PRO A 23 -5.91 -19.96 0.02
CA PRO A 23 -7.31 -19.82 0.38
C PRO A 23 -7.85 -18.47 -0.10
N PRO A 24 -9.18 -18.34 -0.34
CA PRO A 24 -9.80 -17.18 -1.00
C PRO A 24 -9.55 -15.80 -0.33
N SER A 25 -8.95 -15.75 0.86
CA SER A 25 -8.81 -14.55 1.69
C SER A 25 -7.37 -14.16 2.05
N SER A 26 -6.37 -14.70 1.35
CA SER A 26 -4.97 -14.36 1.67
C SER A 26 -4.53 -13.09 0.96
N ALA A 27 -4.57 -11.97 1.69
CA ALA A 27 -3.99 -10.72 1.24
C ALA A 27 -2.46 -10.84 1.17
N LEU A 28 -1.89 -10.46 0.02
CA LEU A 28 -0.45 -10.51 -0.20
C LEU A 28 0.16 -9.12 0.06
N PHE A 29 1.12 -9.06 0.98
CA PHE A 29 1.83 -7.82 1.29
C PHE A 29 2.97 -7.60 0.28
N ILE A 30 2.98 -6.46 -0.39
CA ILE A 30 4.13 -6.02 -1.19
C ILE A 30 4.97 -5.11 -0.30
N SER A 31 6.02 -5.67 0.31
CA SER A 31 6.98 -4.89 1.08
C SER A 31 8.02 -4.28 0.15
N THR A 32 8.30 -3.00 0.35
CA THR A 32 9.38 -2.25 -0.31
C THR A 32 10.75 -2.91 -0.12
N HIS A 33 10.94 -3.67 0.95
CA HIS A 33 12.18 -4.40 1.25
C HIS A 33 12.49 -5.55 0.28
N VAL A 34 11.48 -6.10 -0.41
CA VAL A 34 11.71 -7.12 -1.45
C VAL A 34 12.37 -6.48 -2.67
N ILE A 35 12.20 -5.17 -2.85
CA ILE A 35 12.79 -4.40 -3.92
C ILE A 35 14.04 -3.70 -3.39
N ARG A 36 15.16 -4.42 -3.32
CA ARG A 36 16.47 -3.78 -3.12
C ARG A 36 16.72 -2.82 -4.30
N SER A 37 16.58 -1.52 -4.05
CA SER A 37 16.99 -0.47 -4.98
C SER A 37 18.47 -0.69 -5.29
N ARG A 38 18.76 -1.20 -6.48
CA ARG A 38 20.15 -1.45 -6.87
C ARG A 38 20.79 -0.09 -7.17
N PRO A 39 21.91 0.27 -6.52
CA PRO A 39 22.63 1.52 -6.80
C PRO A 39 23.12 1.62 -8.26
N GLU A 40 23.05 0.52 -9.00
CA GLU A 40 23.44 0.41 -10.40
C GLU A 40 22.39 0.89 -11.41
N ARG A 41 21.19 1.31 -10.97
CA ARG A 41 20.23 1.91 -11.90
C ARG A 41 20.71 3.29 -12.35
N GLN A 42 20.83 3.45 -13.66
CA GLN A 42 21.31 4.69 -14.30
C GLN A 42 20.58 5.96 -13.81
N VAL A 43 19.29 5.85 -13.46
CA VAL A 43 18.47 6.98 -12.99
C VAL A 43 18.91 7.55 -11.63
N TYR A 44 19.69 6.82 -10.82
CA TYR A 44 20.16 7.27 -9.51
C TYR A 44 21.67 7.56 -9.47
N GLN A 45 22.37 7.40 -10.60
CA GLN A 45 23.80 7.63 -10.69
C GLN A 45 24.13 9.10 -10.33
N GLY A 46 25.09 9.29 -9.42
CA GLY A 46 25.49 10.61 -8.91
C GLY A 46 24.54 11.21 -7.85
N HIS A 47 23.45 10.53 -7.49
CA HIS A 47 22.42 11.02 -6.57
C HIS A 47 22.08 9.97 -5.48
N PRO A 48 23.05 9.49 -4.68
CA PRO A 48 22.85 8.37 -3.76
C PRO A 48 21.82 8.63 -2.65
N TRP A 49 21.51 9.89 -2.33
CA TRP A 49 20.49 10.27 -1.35
C TRP A 49 19.05 9.94 -1.79
N LEU A 50 18.83 9.57 -3.06
CA LEU A 50 17.54 9.08 -3.55
C LEU A 50 17.35 7.57 -3.35
N LEU A 51 18.37 6.84 -2.91
CA LEU A 51 18.27 5.40 -2.67
C LEU A 51 17.45 5.10 -1.41
N GLY A 52 16.88 3.89 -1.34
CA GLY A 52 16.08 3.45 -0.19
C GLY A 52 14.72 4.15 -0.08
N SER A 53 14.26 4.33 1.16
CA SER A 53 12.95 4.89 1.51
C SER A 53 12.78 6.36 1.12
N ALA A 54 13.87 7.10 0.91
CA ALA A 54 13.81 8.50 0.51
C ALA A 54 13.11 8.71 -0.84
N TRP A 55 13.25 7.77 -1.79
CA TRP A 55 12.62 7.87 -3.10
C TRP A 55 12.52 6.53 -3.84
N ALA A 56 13.63 5.82 -3.98
CA ALA A 56 13.72 4.64 -4.86
C ALA A 56 12.70 3.55 -4.51
N PHE A 57 12.52 3.23 -3.22
CA PHE A 57 11.56 2.22 -2.79
C PHE A 57 10.13 2.52 -3.27
N GLY A 58 9.67 3.76 -3.12
CA GLY A 58 8.32 4.16 -3.53
C GLY A 58 8.12 4.06 -5.04
N VAL A 59 9.06 4.61 -5.83
CA VAL A 59 8.97 4.57 -7.29
C VAL A 59 8.96 3.15 -7.82
N GLU A 60 9.84 2.29 -7.30
CA GLU A 60 9.93 0.90 -7.78
C GLU A 60 8.70 0.09 -7.38
N THR A 61 8.18 0.29 -6.17
CA THR A 61 6.99 -0.41 -5.67
C THR A 61 5.73 0.05 -6.40
N ALA A 62 5.54 1.35 -6.59
CA ALA A 62 4.46 1.90 -7.40
C ALA A 62 4.50 1.37 -8.84
N THR A 63 5.70 1.32 -9.44
CA THR A 63 5.89 0.73 -10.78
C THR A 63 5.48 -0.75 -10.81
N HIS A 64 5.82 -1.51 -9.77
CA HIS A 64 5.44 -2.91 -9.69
C HIS A 64 3.92 -3.08 -9.54
N ALA A 65 3.28 -2.30 -8.69
CA ALA A 65 1.82 -2.30 -8.52
C ALA A 65 1.10 -2.01 -9.84
N LEU A 66 1.55 -0.98 -10.58
CA LEU A 66 1.02 -0.66 -11.91
C LEU A 66 1.24 -1.81 -12.90
N ARG A 67 2.40 -2.48 -12.88
CA ARG A 67 2.62 -3.65 -13.74
C ARG A 67 1.66 -4.80 -13.41
N LEU A 68 1.37 -5.03 -12.13
CA LEU A 68 0.39 -6.05 -11.72
C LEU A 68 -1.00 -5.69 -12.23
N MET A 69 -1.45 -4.45 -12.02
CA MET A 69 -2.72 -3.92 -12.54
C MET A 69 -2.80 -4.07 -14.07
N GLY A 70 -1.74 -3.69 -14.78
CA GLY A 70 -1.67 -3.73 -16.24
C GLY A 70 -1.32 -5.09 -16.87
N SER A 71 -1.25 -6.17 -16.09
CA SER A 71 -0.88 -7.52 -16.60
C SER A 71 -2.06 -8.46 -16.84
N GLY A 72 -3.29 -7.98 -16.62
CA GLY A 72 -4.50 -8.79 -16.59
C GLY A 72 -4.57 -9.75 -15.39
N LEU A 73 -3.72 -9.58 -14.38
CA LEU A 73 -3.72 -10.42 -13.17
C LEU A 73 -5.07 -10.38 -12.46
N PHE A 74 -5.61 -9.19 -12.24
CA PHE A 74 -6.87 -9.00 -11.52
C PHE A 74 -8.10 -9.34 -12.36
N ASP A 75 -7.99 -9.32 -13.69
CA ASP A 75 -9.06 -9.89 -14.54
C ASP A 75 -9.18 -11.41 -14.35
N ARG A 76 -8.04 -12.10 -14.18
CA ARG A 76 -8.02 -13.54 -13.93
C ARG A 76 -8.32 -13.90 -12.47
N HIS A 77 -8.03 -12.98 -11.55
CA HIS A 77 -8.15 -13.16 -10.10
C HIS A 77 -8.78 -11.92 -9.45
N PRO A 78 -10.08 -11.65 -9.69
CA PRO A 78 -10.73 -10.41 -9.25
C PRO A 78 -10.80 -10.27 -7.72
N ASP A 79 -10.79 -11.38 -6.99
CA ASP A 79 -10.84 -11.39 -5.53
C ASP A 79 -9.46 -11.22 -4.87
N LEU A 80 -8.36 -11.24 -5.64
CA LEU A 80 -7.01 -11.11 -5.09
C LEU A 80 -6.84 -9.75 -4.41
N GLN A 81 -6.43 -9.76 -3.13
CA GLN A 81 -6.17 -8.56 -2.34
C GLN A 81 -4.66 -8.38 -2.12
N LEU A 82 -4.18 -7.16 -2.34
CA LEU A 82 -2.80 -6.75 -2.10
C LEU A 82 -2.75 -5.60 -1.09
N VAL A 83 -1.63 -5.47 -0.39
CA VAL A 83 -1.39 -4.36 0.54
C VAL A 83 -0.12 -3.60 0.14
N LEU A 84 -0.22 -2.28 0.01
CA LEU A 84 0.89 -1.35 -0.21
C LEU A 84 1.20 -0.53 1.04
N GLY A 85 2.48 -0.31 1.31
CA GLY A 85 2.94 0.60 2.37
C GLY A 85 2.79 2.08 2.00
N HIS A 86 3.27 2.95 2.89
CA HIS A 86 3.60 4.35 2.60
C HIS A 86 2.49 5.17 1.95
N LEU A 87 1.23 4.89 2.35
CA LEU A 87 0.01 5.47 1.80
C LEU A 87 -0.15 5.23 0.29
N GLY A 88 0.22 4.03 -0.16
CA GLY A 88 0.06 3.60 -1.55
C GLY A 88 1.15 4.11 -2.49
N GLU A 89 2.33 4.44 -1.96
CA GLU A 89 3.52 4.80 -2.77
C GLU A 89 3.28 5.98 -3.73
N GLY A 90 2.45 6.93 -3.32
CA GLY A 90 2.09 8.10 -4.12
C GLY A 90 1.03 7.84 -5.21
N LEU A 91 0.61 6.59 -5.42
CA LEU A 91 -0.43 6.25 -6.39
C LEU A 91 -1.76 6.97 -6.14
N PRO A 92 -2.26 7.16 -4.89
CA PRO A 92 -3.52 7.88 -4.68
C PRO A 92 -3.56 9.28 -5.31
N ALA A 93 -2.43 9.98 -5.36
CA ALA A 93 -2.36 11.32 -5.96
C ALA A 93 -2.21 11.29 -7.49
N LEU A 94 -1.80 10.16 -8.08
CA LEU A 94 -1.39 10.04 -9.47
C LEU A 94 -2.32 9.18 -10.32
N ILE A 95 -3.17 8.36 -9.70
CA ILE A 95 -3.94 7.31 -10.37
C ILE A 95 -4.88 7.87 -11.44
N TRP A 96 -5.55 9.00 -11.18
CA TRP A 96 -6.35 9.70 -12.19
C TRP A 96 -5.53 10.06 -13.43
N ARG A 97 -4.33 10.62 -13.23
CA ARG A 97 -3.45 10.98 -14.35
C ARG A 97 -3.04 9.74 -15.14
N ILE A 98 -2.71 8.65 -14.45
CA ILE A 98 -2.29 7.40 -15.09
C ILE A 98 -3.43 6.86 -15.97
N ASP A 99 -4.64 6.76 -15.43
CA ASP A 99 -5.82 6.32 -16.18
C ASP A 99 -6.10 7.22 -17.37
N HIS A 100 -6.14 8.55 -17.15
CA HIS A 100 -6.38 9.50 -18.22
C HIS A 100 -5.33 9.38 -19.35
N ARG A 101 -4.05 9.13 -19.02
CA ARG A 101 -3.01 8.96 -20.05
C ARG A 101 -3.11 7.62 -20.77
N VAL A 102 -3.49 6.54 -20.08
CA VAL A 102 -3.68 5.23 -20.70
C VAL A 102 -4.93 5.20 -21.56
N GLU A 103 -6.00 5.88 -21.17
CA GLU A 103 -7.21 5.99 -22.00
C GLU A 103 -6.92 6.74 -23.32
N ASN A 104 -6.16 7.84 -23.27
CA ASN A 104 -5.81 8.62 -24.46
C ASN A 104 -4.67 8.00 -25.29
N GLU A 105 -3.75 7.28 -24.66
CA GLU A 105 -2.62 6.60 -25.32
C GLU A 105 -2.46 5.18 -24.76
N PRO A 106 -3.31 4.22 -25.17
CA PRO A 106 -3.36 2.89 -24.53
C PRO A 106 -2.09 2.08 -24.60
N ARG A 107 -1.25 2.29 -25.64
CA ARG A 107 0.02 1.57 -25.85
C ARG A 107 -0.11 0.05 -25.69
N GLY A 108 -1.26 -0.51 -26.08
CA GLY A 108 -1.56 -1.95 -25.96
C GLY A 108 -1.94 -2.40 -24.55
N TYR A 109 -2.48 -1.52 -23.71
CA TYR A 109 -3.03 -1.88 -22.39
C TYR A 109 -4.06 -3.02 -22.52
N PRO A 110 -3.79 -4.21 -21.94
CA PRO A 110 -4.53 -5.42 -22.27
C PRO A 110 -5.71 -5.69 -21.32
N CYS A 111 -5.88 -4.89 -20.27
CA CYS A 111 -6.80 -5.19 -19.18
C CYS A 111 -8.21 -4.65 -19.42
N SER A 112 -9.16 -5.28 -18.75
CA SER A 112 -10.60 -5.01 -18.90
C SER A 112 -11.06 -3.75 -18.17
N HIS A 113 -10.32 -3.32 -17.15
CA HIS A 113 -10.66 -2.18 -16.32
C HIS A 113 -9.50 -1.19 -16.17
N SER A 114 -9.82 0.02 -15.70
CA SER A 114 -8.83 1.07 -15.45
C SER A 114 -7.92 0.74 -14.27
N PHE A 115 -6.78 1.42 -14.15
CA PHE A 115 -5.91 1.30 -12.97
C PHE A 115 -6.65 1.73 -11.71
N GLN A 116 -7.48 2.78 -11.76
CA GLN A 116 -8.30 3.19 -10.61
C GLN A 116 -9.26 2.10 -10.16
N HIS A 117 -9.86 1.37 -11.10
CA HIS A 117 -10.72 0.24 -10.76
C HIS A 117 -9.92 -0.81 -9.97
N TYR A 118 -8.79 -1.29 -10.50
CA TYR A 118 -8.00 -2.29 -9.79
C TYR A 118 -7.45 -1.77 -8.46
N PHE A 119 -7.05 -0.49 -8.40
CA PHE A 119 -6.53 0.09 -7.16
C PHE A 119 -7.59 0.14 -6.05
N SER A 120 -8.82 0.53 -6.38
CA SER A 120 -9.94 0.57 -5.41
C SER A 120 -10.53 -0.80 -5.04
N HIS A 121 -10.39 -1.81 -5.91
CA HIS A 121 -10.99 -3.14 -5.72
C HIS A 121 -10.03 -4.20 -5.17
N ASN A 122 -8.74 -4.10 -5.51
CA ASN A 122 -7.74 -5.11 -5.20
C ASN A 122 -6.64 -4.66 -4.23
N PHE A 123 -6.57 -3.38 -3.88
CA PHE A 123 -5.51 -2.86 -3.01
C PHE A 123 -6.04 -2.25 -1.72
N HIS A 124 -5.32 -2.51 -0.64
CA HIS A 124 -5.33 -1.73 0.58
C HIS A 124 -4.00 -0.98 0.72
N VAL A 125 -4.00 0.11 1.48
CA VAL A 125 -2.80 0.89 1.79
C VAL A 125 -2.57 0.97 3.30
N THR A 126 -1.31 1.14 3.72
CA THR A 126 -0.96 1.38 5.12
C THR A 126 -0.25 2.70 5.33
N THR A 127 -0.28 3.23 6.56
CA THR A 127 0.40 4.48 6.94
C THR A 127 1.91 4.34 7.18
N SER A 128 2.49 3.15 6.93
CA SER A 128 3.90 2.83 7.26
C SER A 128 4.86 3.90 6.74
N GLY A 129 5.71 4.47 7.60
CA GLY A 129 6.71 5.47 7.21
C GLY A 129 6.18 6.76 6.57
N ASN A 130 4.87 7.03 6.61
CA ASN A 130 4.28 8.23 6.00
C ASN A 130 3.22 8.85 6.91
N PHE A 131 3.68 9.52 7.96
CA PHE A 131 2.84 10.16 9.00
C PHE A 131 2.43 11.58 8.59
N ARG A 132 2.01 11.75 7.33
CA ARG A 132 1.59 13.05 6.78
C ARG A 132 0.08 13.09 6.60
N SER A 133 -0.60 13.91 7.40
CA SER A 133 -2.08 14.00 7.39
C SER A 133 -2.66 14.40 6.02
N SER A 134 -1.97 15.26 5.25
CA SER A 134 -2.42 15.62 3.91
C SER A 134 -2.33 14.45 2.92
N ALA A 135 -1.33 13.57 3.05
CA ALA A 135 -1.23 12.39 2.22
C ALA A 135 -2.31 11.36 2.60
N LEU A 136 -2.59 11.21 3.90
CA LEU A 136 -3.69 10.37 4.38
C LEU A 136 -5.04 10.87 3.84
N GLN A 137 -5.27 12.18 3.80
CA GLN A 137 -6.50 12.75 3.26
C GLN A 137 -6.69 12.42 1.78
N VAL A 138 -5.62 12.48 0.98
CA VAL A 138 -5.68 12.08 -0.44
C VAL A 138 -6.02 10.59 -0.56
N ALA A 139 -5.37 9.73 0.23
CA ALA A 139 -5.68 8.30 0.24
C ALA A 139 -7.13 8.02 0.66
N LEU A 140 -7.66 8.73 1.66
CA LEU A 140 -9.05 8.61 2.10
C LEU A 140 -10.03 9.01 1.01
N GLN A 141 -9.75 10.08 0.27
CA GLN A 141 -10.57 10.54 -0.84
C GLN A 141 -10.55 9.55 -2.01
N GLU A 142 -9.39 8.96 -2.30
CA GLU A 142 -9.21 8.10 -3.46
C GLU A 142 -9.71 6.67 -3.25
N LEU A 143 -9.48 6.09 -2.06
CA LEU A 143 -9.72 4.67 -1.77
C LEU A 143 -10.87 4.43 -0.78
N GLY A 144 -11.26 5.44 -0.02
CA GLY A 144 -12.20 5.30 1.08
C GLY A 144 -11.57 4.67 2.33
N ILE A 145 -12.25 4.83 3.46
CA ILE A 145 -11.72 4.47 4.79
C ILE A 145 -11.47 2.97 4.97
N GLU A 146 -12.26 2.11 4.33
CA GLU A 146 -12.17 0.65 4.47
C GLU A 146 -10.87 0.07 3.86
N ARG A 147 -10.20 0.84 3.00
CA ARG A 147 -8.97 0.43 2.30
C ARG A 147 -7.69 0.93 2.96
N ILE A 148 -7.77 1.60 4.12
CA ILE A 148 -6.61 2.18 4.80
C ILE A 148 -6.38 1.51 6.15
N MET A 149 -5.14 1.13 6.44
CA MET A 149 -4.73 0.53 7.72
C MET A 149 -3.58 1.30 8.36
N PHE A 150 -3.55 1.36 9.68
CA PHE A 150 -2.41 1.89 10.42
C PHE A 150 -1.23 0.91 10.38
N SER A 151 -0.03 1.43 10.13
CA SER A 151 1.24 0.72 10.29
C SER A 151 2.36 1.73 10.57
N THR A 152 3.41 1.28 11.27
CA THR A 152 4.51 2.12 11.73
C THR A 152 5.75 2.03 10.87
N ASP A 153 6.02 0.88 10.24
CA ASP A 153 7.33 0.53 9.65
C ASP A 153 8.48 0.34 10.67
N PHE A 154 8.16 -0.15 11.87
CA PHE A 154 9.19 -0.55 12.83
C PHE A 154 10.06 -1.70 12.27
N PRO A 155 11.39 -1.72 12.50
CA PRO A 155 12.20 -0.85 13.34
C PRO A 155 12.84 0.35 12.61
N PHE A 156 12.41 0.67 11.39
CA PHE A 156 12.96 1.78 10.63
C PHE A 156 12.42 3.13 11.11
N GLU A 157 11.17 3.13 11.59
CA GLU A 157 10.51 4.27 12.21
C GLU A 157 10.17 3.99 13.69
N GLU A 158 10.12 5.06 14.47
CA GLU A 158 9.71 4.99 15.88
C GLU A 158 8.19 4.84 16.00
N MET A 159 7.75 3.79 16.69
CA MET A 159 6.32 3.52 16.89
C MET A 159 5.59 4.68 17.59
N GLN A 160 6.30 5.42 18.44
CA GLN A 160 5.74 6.56 19.17
C GLN A 160 5.36 7.71 18.23
N TRP A 161 6.19 8.03 17.22
CA TRP A 161 5.90 9.10 16.26
C TRP A 161 4.64 8.79 15.44
N ALA A 162 4.50 7.55 14.99
CA ALA A 162 3.33 7.09 14.26
C ALA A 162 2.06 7.19 15.13
N SER A 163 2.14 6.75 16.39
CA SER A 163 1.01 6.74 17.31
C SER A 163 0.59 8.16 17.69
N ASP A 164 1.55 9.02 18.05
CA ASP A 164 1.29 10.43 18.40
C ASP A 164 0.65 11.17 17.23
N TRP A 165 1.19 10.99 16.02
CA TRP A 165 0.58 11.57 14.82
C TRP A 165 -0.86 11.10 14.64
N PHE A 166 -1.10 9.79 14.71
CA PHE A 166 -2.42 9.21 14.48
C PHE A 166 -3.46 9.69 15.49
N ASP A 167 -3.07 9.80 16.76
CA ASP A 167 -3.95 10.27 17.84
C ASP A 167 -4.43 11.71 17.62
N THR A 168 -3.60 12.55 16.98
CA THR A 168 -3.94 13.96 16.68
C THR A 168 -4.85 14.14 15.45
N LEU A 169 -5.12 13.08 14.68
CA LEU A 169 -5.91 13.20 13.46
C LEU A 169 -7.34 13.68 13.75
N PRO A 170 -7.89 14.61 12.95
CA PRO A 170 -9.25 15.12 13.09
C PRO A 170 -10.27 14.14 12.49
N LEU A 171 -10.24 12.88 12.92
CA LEU A 171 -11.14 11.81 12.52
C LEU A 171 -12.05 11.44 13.71
N SER A 172 -13.24 10.92 13.40
CA SER A 172 -14.11 10.37 14.44
C SER A 172 -13.44 9.16 15.11
N GLU A 173 -13.81 8.85 16.36
CA GLU A 173 -13.29 7.67 17.06
C GLU A 173 -13.60 6.37 16.31
N ASN A 174 -14.77 6.29 15.66
CA ASN A 174 -15.13 5.15 14.83
C ASN A 174 -14.21 5.00 13.62
N ASP A 175 -13.88 6.10 12.95
CA ASP A 175 -12.96 6.10 11.80
C ASP A 175 -11.53 5.75 12.22
N LYS A 176 -11.08 6.28 13.37
CA LYS A 176 -9.80 5.88 13.97
C LYS A 176 -9.77 4.39 14.27
N LEU A 177 -10.84 3.80 14.80
CA LEU A 177 -10.93 2.36 15.07
C LEU A 177 -10.89 1.51 13.80
N LYS A 178 -11.51 1.97 12.72
CA LYS A 178 -11.42 1.29 11.42
C LYS A 178 -9.97 1.20 10.93
N ILE A 179 -9.30 2.35 10.85
CA ILE A 179 -7.93 2.43 10.33
C ILE A 179 -6.94 1.74 11.28
N SER A 180 -7.04 1.97 12.59
CA SER A 180 -6.09 1.42 13.56
C SER A 180 -6.24 -0.07 13.83
N ARG A 181 -7.41 -0.67 13.54
CA ARG A 181 -7.71 -2.05 13.93
C ARG A 181 -8.63 -2.79 12.98
N HIS A 182 -9.89 -2.35 12.81
CA HIS A 182 -10.92 -3.23 12.22
C HIS A 182 -10.63 -3.64 10.78
N ASN A 183 -10.08 -2.74 9.96
CA ASN A 183 -9.74 -3.06 8.57
C ASN A 183 -8.72 -4.20 8.48
N ALA A 184 -7.71 -4.19 9.36
CA ALA A 184 -6.71 -5.25 9.43
C ALA A 184 -7.32 -6.56 9.94
N LEU A 185 -8.16 -6.51 10.98
CA LEU A 185 -8.82 -7.71 11.49
C LEU A 185 -9.68 -8.38 10.40
N ASN A 186 -10.43 -7.58 9.65
CA ASN A 186 -11.29 -8.07 8.57
C ASN A 186 -10.48 -8.65 7.41
N LEU A 187 -9.47 -7.92 6.93
CA LEU A 187 -8.66 -8.35 5.78
C LEU A 187 -7.84 -9.61 6.08
N PHE A 188 -7.24 -9.69 7.26
CA PHE A 188 -6.37 -10.81 7.65
C PHE A 188 -7.10 -11.92 8.41
N ASN A 189 -8.43 -11.81 8.56
CA ASN A 189 -9.29 -12.76 9.26
C ASN A 189 -8.74 -13.10 10.68
N LEU A 190 -8.46 -12.05 11.45
CA LEU A 190 -7.94 -12.15 12.81
C LEU A 190 -9.08 -12.19 13.84
N PRO A 191 -8.91 -12.87 14.99
CA PRO A 191 -9.93 -12.92 16.04
C PRO A 191 -10.21 -11.53 16.64
N HIS A 192 -11.47 -11.28 17.01
CA HIS A 192 -11.96 -10.01 17.55
C HIS A 192 -12.08 -10.00 19.08
#